data_AF-A0A7X9KJN1-F1
#
_entry.id   AF-A0A7X9KJN1-F1
#
_cell.length_a   1.000
_cell.length_b   1.000
_cell.length_c   1.000
_cell.angle_alpha   90.00
_cell.angle_beta   90.00
_cell.angle_gamma   90.00
#
_symmetry.space_group_name_H-M   'P 1'
#
loop_
_entity.id
_entity.type
_entity.pdbx_description
1 polymer ?
#
loop_
_entity_poly.entity_id
_entity_poly.type
_entity_poly.pdbx_seq_one_letter_code
_entity_poly.pdbx_strand_id
1 'polypeptide(L)' 'ELLATALATANSYAANPDLQLRMTKQLLTENVVDTDLRAIQRREQALLAECWKSAEHKEAVAAFIEKRPAVFRPASDHQA' A
#
# COMPACT_ATOMS: atom_id res chain seq x y z
N GLU A 1 -9.00 2.65 26.19
CA GLU A 1 -9.45 2.23 24.84
C GLU A 1 -9.11 3.20 23.70
N LEU A 2 -9.56 4.48 23.66
CA LEU A 2 -9.34 5.37 22.49
C LEU A 2 -7.88 5.41 21.97
N LEU A 3 -6.92 5.72 22.85
CA LEU A 3 -5.50 5.80 22.44
C LEU A 3 -4.97 4.45 21.96
N ALA A 4 -5.33 3.36 22.65
CA ALA A 4 -4.91 2.02 22.28
C ALA A 4 -5.46 1.64 20.88
N THR A 5 -6.72 1.94 20.60
CA THR A 5 -7.33 1.71 19.29
C THR A 5 -6.67 2.55 18.20
N ALA A 6 -6.43 3.84 18.45
CA ALA A 6 -5.77 4.72 17.49
C ALA A 6 -4.36 4.23 17.13
N LEU A 7 -3.58 3.78 18.12
CA LEU A 7 -2.26 3.21 17.90
C LEU A 7 -2.33 1.89 17.12
N ALA A 8 -3.30 1.01 17.42
CA ALA A 8 -3.49 -0.23 16.67
C ALA A 8 -3.81 0.05 15.19
N THR A 9 -4.67 1.04 14.90
CA THR A 9 -4.98 1.46 13.53
C THR A 9 -3.77 2.09 12.83
N ALA A 10 -3.03 2.95 13.52
CA ALA A 10 -1.82 3.55 12.94
C ALA A 10 -0.77 2.48 12.60
N ASN A 11 -0.59 1.49 13.47
CA ASN A 11 0.34 0.40 13.26
C ASN A 11 -0.07 -0.50 12.10
N SER A 12 -1.37 -0.72 11.88
CA SER A 12 -1.83 -1.52 10.72
C SER A 12 -1.50 -0.81 9.40
N TYR A 13 -1.57 0.52 9.34
CA TYR A 13 -1.11 1.28 8.17
C TYR A 13 0.43 1.27 8.07
N ALA A 14 1.15 1.49 9.18
CA ALA A 14 2.61 1.49 9.19
C ALA A 14 3.23 0.13 8.84
N ALA A 15 2.48 -0.96 8.87
CA ALA A 15 2.93 -2.28 8.39
C ALA A 15 2.91 -2.43 6.85
N ASN A 16 2.37 -1.46 6.11
CA ASN A 16 2.20 -1.51 4.65
C ASN A 16 3.13 -0.49 3.94
N PRO A 17 3.39 -0.66 2.63
CA PRO A 17 4.25 0.25 1.89
C PRO A 17 3.55 1.56 1.53
N ASP A 18 4.27 2.68 1.70
CA ASP A 18 3.71 4.04 1.64
C ASP A 18 3.16 4.42 0.27
N LEU A 19 3.87 4.01 -0.79
CA LEU A 19 3.47 4.29 -2.17
C LEU A 19 2.09 3.67 -2.47
N GLN A 20 1.92 2.39 -2.15
CA GLN A 20 0.70 1.64 -2.44
C GLN A 20 -0.47 2.09 -1.55
N LEU A 21 -0.23 2.43 -0.28
CA LEU A 21 -1.29 3.02 0.56
C LEU A 21 -1.80 4.34 0.00
N ARG A 22 -0.91 5.21 -0.51
CA ARG A 22 -1.31 6.46 -1.18
C ARG A 22 -2.10 6.18 -2.45
N MET A 23 -1.66 5.23 -3.28
CA MET A 23 -2.39 4.81 -4.48
C MET A 23 -3.78 4.24 -4.15
N THR A 24 -3.90 3.39 -3.12
CA THR A 24 -5.20 2.87 -2.66
C THR A 24 -6.11 4.00 -2.20
N LYS A 25 -5.60 4.95 -1.39
CA LYS A 25 -6.38 6.11 -0.94
C LYS A 25 -6.85 6.97 -2.12
N GLN A 26 -5.98 7.18 -3.11
CA GLN A 26 -6.32 7.88 -4.35
C GLN A 26 -7.46 7.18 -5.07
N LEU A 27 -7.35 5.87 -5.35
CA LEU A 27 -8.39 5.11 -6.05
C LEU A 27 -9.71 5.12 -5.29
N LEU A 28 -9.70 4.95 -3.97
CA LEU A 28 -10.92 5.04 -3.16
C LEU A 28 -11.59 6.41 -3.33
N THR A 29 -10.82 7.49 -3.36
CA THR A 29 -11.34 8.85 -3.52
C THR A 29 -11.88 9.10 -4.93
N GLU A 30 -11.17 8.64 -5.96
CA GLU A 30 -11.54 8.87 -7.37
C GLU A 30 -12.69 7.97 -7.83
N ASN A 31 -12.82 6.77 -7.27
CA ASN A 31 -13.78 5.77 -7.74
C ASN A 31 -15.08 5.73 -6.93
N VAL A 32 -15.15 6.29 -5.72
CA VAL A 32 -16.27 6.06 -4.77
C VAL A 32 -17.66 6.38 -5.29
N VAL A 33 -17.81 7.37 -6.17
CA VAL A 33 -19.10 7.77 -6.77
C VAL A 33 -19.13 7.60 -8.28
N ASP A 34 -18.08 7.00 -8.87
CA ASP A 34 -18.00 6.79 -10.30
C ASP A 34 -18.85 5.58 -10.70
N THR A 35 -19.72 5.74 -11.69
CA THR A 35 -20.57 4.66 -12.20
C THR A 35 -20.01 4.01 -13.46
N ASP A 36 -18.98 4.58 -14.10
CA ASP A 36 -18.31 3.96 -15.25
C ASP A 36 -17.26 2.95 -14.77
N LEU A 37 -17.68 1.69 -14.70
CA LEU A 37 -16.79 0.58 -14.32
C LEU A 37 -15.56 0.46 -15.24
N ARG A 38 -15.67 0.80 -16.52
CA ARG A 38 -14.51 0.73 -17.44
C ARG A 38 -13.50 1.82 -17.09
N ALA A 39 -13.94 3.01 -16.68
CA ALA A 39 -13.06 4.07 -16.22
C ALA A 39 -12.34 3.69 -14.91
N ILE A 40 -13.09 3.17 -13.94
CA ILE A 40 -12.55 2.64 -12.68
C ILE A 40 -11.43 1.62 -12.95
N GLN A 41 -11.73 0.59 -13.73
CA GLN A 41 -10.77 -0.47 -14.06
C GLN A 41 -9.53 0.07 -14.77
N ARG A 42 -9.66 1.06 -15.66
CA ARG A 42 -8.49 1.68 -16.33
C ARG A 42 -7.56 2.37 -15.33
N ARG A 43 -8.11 3.11 -14.35
CA ARG A 43 -7.30 3.76 -13.30
C ARG A 43 -6.58 2.73 -12.42
N GLU A 44 -7.32 1.69 -12.00
CA GLU A 44 -6.77 0.61 -11.18
C GLU A 44 -5.63 -0.12 -11.90
N GLN A 45 -5.82 -0.48 -13.17
CA GLN A 45 -4.79 -1.17 -13.97
C GLN A 45 -3.56 -0.29 -14.18
N ALA A 46 -3.73 1.01 -14.38
CA ALA A 46 -2.60 1.94 -14.52
C ALA A 46 -1.74 1.96 -13.25
N LEU A 47 -2.33 2.10 -12.07
CA LEU A 47 -1.58 2.09 -10.81
C LEU A 47 -1.02 0.70 -10.47
N LEU A 48 -1.74 -0.38 -10.80
CA LEU A 48 -1.24 -1.75 -10.64
C LEU A 48 0.02 -2.00 -11.47
N ALA A 49 0.08 -1.48 -12.70
CA ALA A 49 1.26 -1.59 -13.55
C ALA A 49 2.49 -0.86 -12.95
N GLU A 50 2.28 0.26 -12.25
CA GLU A 50 3.35 0.93 -11.51
C GLU A 50 3.77 0.15 -10.27
N CYS A 51 2.82 -0.46 -9.55
CA CYS A 51 3.12 -1.33 -8.41
C CYS A 51 4.08 -2.45 -8.80
N TRP A 52 3.88 -3.14 -9.93
CA TRP A 52 4.77 -4.22 -10.36
C TRP A 52 6.22 -3.82 -10.57
N LYS A 53 6.49 -2.54 -10.85
CA LYS A 53 7.85 -2.02 -11.05
C LYS A 53 8.55 -1.67 -9.72
N SER A 54 7.77 -1.38 -8.69
CA SER A 54 8.25 -0.87 -7.40
C SER A 54 9.10 -1.89 -6.61
N ALA A 55 9.99 -1.37 -5.75
CA ALA A 55 10.82 -2.21 -4.88
C ALA A 55 9.96 -2.88 -3.80
N GLU A 56 8.96 -2.17 -3.30
CA GLU A 56 8.03 -2.62 -2.26
C GLU A 56 7.21 -3.81 -2.74
N HIS A 57 6.76 -3.81 -4.00
CA HIS A 57 6.05 -4.97 -4.54
C HIS A 57 6.95 -6.20 -4.67
N LYS A 58 8.19 -6.02 -5.11
CA LYS A 58 9.17 -7.11 -5.19
C LYS A 58 9.45 -7.70 -3.82
N GLU A 59 9.63 -6.85 -2.81
CA GLU A 59 9.80 -7.26 -1.42
C GLU A 59 8.57 -7.98 -0.87
N ALA A 60 7.36 -7.47 -1.12
CA ALA A 60 6.13 -8.13 -0.68
C ALA A 60 5.99 -9.55 -1.27
N VAL A 61 6.30 -9.71 -2.56
CA VAL A 61 6.28 -11.02 -3.23
C VAL A 61 7.38 -11.94 -2.68
N ALA A 62 8.60 -11.44 -2.51
CA ALA A 62 9.70 -12.21 -1.95
C ALA A 62 9.38 -12.69 -0.52
N ALA A 63 8.94 -11.77 0.35
CA ALA A 63 8.55 -12.07 1.71
C ALA A 63 7.42 -13.10 1.79
N PHE A 64 6.43 -13.02 0.89
CA PHE A 64 5.36 -14.01 0.79
C PHE A 64 5.89 -15.41 0.42
N ILE A 65 6.74 -15.50 -0.61
CA ILE A 65 7.33 -16.77 -1.06
C ILE A 65 8.22 -17.37 0.05
N GLU A 66 9.00 -16.53 0.72
CA GLU A 66 9.92 -16.90 1.80
C GLU A 66 9.22 -17.11 3.15
N LYS A 67 7.91 -16.86 3.24
CA LYS A 67 7.09 -16.98 4.46
C LYS A 67 7.62 -16.16 5.64
N ARG A 68 8.11 -14.95 5.37
CA ARG A 68 8.60 -13.99 6.37
C ARG A 68 7.79 -12.69 6.33
N PRO A 69 7.85 -11.87 7.39
CA PRO A 69 7.33 -10.50 7.31
C PRO A 69 8.06 -9.68 6.24
N ALA A 70 7.31 -8.85 5.51
CA ALA A 70 7.86 -7.90 4.56
C ALA A 70 8.48 -6.70 5.28
N VAL A 71 9.57 -6.16 4.74
CA VAL A 71 10.29 -5.00 5.28
C VAL A 71 10.21 -3.85 4.29
N PHE A 72 9.27 -2.94 4.50
CA PHE A 72 9.09 -1.74 3.65
C PHE A 72 9.90 -0.52 4.09
N ARG A 73 10.50 -0.58 5.29
CA ARG A 73 11.30 0.47 5.91
C ARG A 73 12.56 -0.15 6.55
N PRO A 74 13.67 -0.29 5.81
CA PRO A 74 14.91 -0.81 6.36
C PRO A 74 15.52 0.16 7.39
N ALA A 75 16.26 -0.39 8.36
CA ALA A 75 16.82 0.39 9.48
C ALA A 75 17.80 1.51 9.07
N SER A 76 18.31 1.49 7.83
CA SER A 76 19.14 2.54 7.24
C SER A 76 18.40 3.87 7.03
N ASP A 77 17.07 3.86 6.99
CA ASP A 77 16.27 5.04 6.61
C ASP A 77 15.99 6.00 7.77
N HIS A 78 16.46 5.69 8.98
CA HIS A 78 16.28 6.53 10.19
C HIS A 78 17.52 7.36 10.57
N GLN A 79 18.55 7.43 9.71
CA GLN A 79 19.78 8.21 9.96
C GLN A 79 19.83 9.58 9.25
N ALA A 80 18.70 10.13 8.82
CA ALA A 80 18.61 11.48 8.25
C ALA A 80 17.75 12.40 9.10
#